data_AF-A0A4R2RQ15-F1
#
_entry.id   AF-A0A4R2RQ15-F1
#
_cell.length_a   1.000
_cell.length_b   1.000
_cell.length_c   1.000
_cell.angle_alpha   90.00
_cell.angle_beta   90.00
_cell.angle_gamma   90.00
#
_symmetry.space_group_name_H-M   'P 1'
#
loop_
_entity.id
_entity.type
_entity.pdbx_description
1 polymer ?
#
loop_
_entity_poly.entity_id
_entity_poly.type
_entity_poly.pdbx_seq_one_letter_code
_entity_poly.pdbx_strand_id
1 'polypeptide(L)'
;MGKRTKLNEINLEIQTKVKDLKLPKDVSFATGGASDVQTEQFTELFKVMLVSIGVVYLIMVMTFKTLRAPLAILVTLPLATIGAVGGLFLAQMSIDIGAMIGALVLIGIVVTNAIVLIDRVKQNEEHMEIREALLEAGSTRMRPILMTAIATICYDPATLCKRSNGKPSVKRTSSSCYRRLNHSHRTNSDYHSNRL
;
A
#
# COMPACT_ATOMS: atom_id res chain seq x y z
N MET A 1 6.91 -28.52 11.64
CA MET A 1 6.37 -27.76 10.48
C MET A 1 4.99 -27.21 10.86
N GLY A 2 4.94 -26.32 11.86
CA GLY A 2 3.71 -25.92 12.54
C GLY A 2 3.95 -24.70 13.43
N LYS A 3 2.90 -23.93 13.71
CA LYS A 3 2.82 -22.61 14.38
C LYS A 3 2.83 -21.36 13.47
N ARG A 4 1.99 -21.34 12.44
CA ARG A 4 1.46 -20.10 11.85
C ARG A 4 -0.04 -20.23 11.50
N THR A 5 -0.79 -21.00 12.31
CA THR A 5 -2.26 -20.91 12.30
C THR A 5 -2.64 -19.46 12.59
N LYS A 6 -3.52 -18.94 11.76
CA LYS A 6 -3.65 -17.51 11.51
C LYS A 6 -4.13 -16.85 12.81
N LEU A 7 -3.54 -15.71 13.18
CA LEU A 7 -4.07 -14.87 14.27
C LEU A 7 -5.57 -14.60 14.10
N ASN A 8 -6.06 -14.65 12.86
CA ASN A 8 -7.47 -14.58 12.50
C ASN A 8 -8.28 -15.81 12.96
N GLU A 9 -7.76 -17.03 12.81
CA GLU A 9 -8.41 -18.27 13.30
C GLU A 9 -8.47 -18.31 14.82
N ILE A 10 -7.39 -17.88 15.50
CA ILE A 10 -7.34 -17.81 16.97
C ILE A 10 -8.29 -16.73 17.50
N ASN A 11 -8.38 -15.57 16.84
CA ASN A 11 -9.36 -14.53 17.20
C ASN A 11 -10.80 -15.03 17.00
N LEU A 12 -11.08 -15.75 15.91
CA LEU A 12 -12.39 -16.36 15.68
C LEU A 12 -12.73 -17.42 16.75
N GLU A 13 -11.77 -18.26 17.14
CA GLU A 13 -11.95 -19.23 18.22
C GLU A 13 -12.18 -18.57 19.59
N ILE A 14 -11.47 -17.48 19.89
CA ILE A 14 -11.66 -16.69 21.11
C ILE A 14 -13.03 -16.01 21.10
N GLN A 15 -13.45 -15.40 19.99
CA GLN A 15 -14.78 -14.77 19.88
C GLN A 15 -15.92 -15.78 20.00
N THR A 16 -15.73 -17.01 19.51
CA THR A 16 -16.72 -18.09 19.64
C THR A 16 -16.81 -18.58 21.10
N LYS A 17 -15.67 -18.78 21.76
CA LYS A 17 -15.62 -19.18 23.19
C LYS A 17 -16.08 -18.10 24.16
N VAL A 18 -15.95 -16.82 23.80
CA VAL A 18 -16.44 -15.68 24.60
C VAL A 18 -17.95 -15.48 24.43
N LYS A 19 -18.55 -15.85 23.28
CA LYS A 19 -20.01 -15.86 23.08
C LYS A 19 -20.73 -16.96 23.86
N ASP A 20 -20.06 -18.09 24.12
CA ASP A 20 -20.61 -19.20 24.92
C ASP A 20 -20.59 -18.94 26.43
N LEU A 21 -19.85 -17.92 26.89
CA LEU A 21 -19.86 -17.47 28.28
C LEU A 21 -21.03 -16.49 28.49
N LYS A 22 -22.08 -16.95 29.19
CA LYS A 22 -23.20 -16.11 29.66
C LYS A 22 -22.69 -14.98 30.54
N LEU A 23 -22.51 -13.80 29.96
CA LEU A 23 -22.11 -12.59 30.67
C LEU A 23 -23.33 -11.94 31.34
N PRO A 24 -23.25 -11.55 32.63
CA PRO A 24 -24.30 -10.81 33.33
C PRO A 24 -24.51 -9.41 32.73
N LYS A 25 -25.74 -8.88 32.86
CA LYS A 25 -26.35 -7.77 32.11
C LYS A 25 -25.68 -6.38 32.21
N ASP A 26 -24.56 -6.24 32.89
CA ASP A 26 -23.93 -4.94 33.21
C ASP A 26 -22.51 -4.75 32.66
N VAL A 27 -22.00 -5.68 31.85
CA VAL A 27 -20.68 -5.56 31.23
C VAL A 27 -20.81 -5.53 29.71
N SER A 28 -20.64 -4.33 29.14
CA SER A 28 -20.51 -4.15 27.70
C SER A 28 -19.09 -4.50 27.26
N PHE A 29 -18.94 -5.57 26.48
CA PHE A 29 -17.70 -5.86 25.77
C PHE A 29 -17.59 -4.90 24.57
N ALA A 30 -16.89 -3.79 24.76
CA ALA A 30 -16.29 -3.10 23.62
C ALA A 30 -15.10 -3.96 23.17
N THR A 31 -15.26 -4.73 22.10
CA THR A 31 -14.12 -5.26 21.36
C THR A 31 -13.41 -4.08 20.69
N GLY A 32 -12.63 -3.32 21.46
CA GLY A 32 -11.68 -2.34 20.95
C GLY A 32 -10.43 -3.06 20.44
N GLY A 33 -10.62 -4.00 19.52
CA GLY A 33 -9.54 -4.84 19.00
C GLY A 33 -8.82 -4.17 17.84
N ALA A 34 -7.49 -4.37 17.74
CA ALA A 34 -6.72 -3.96 16.57
C ALA A 34 -7.28 -4.55 15.25
N SER A 35 -7.92 -5.72 15.32
CA SER A 35 -8.61 -6.37 14.19
C SER A 35 -9.86 -5.63 13.73
N ASP A 36 -10.60 -5.00 14.65
CA ASP A 36 -11.83 -4.26 14.33
C ASP A 36 -11.47 -2.94 13.63
N VAL A 37 -10.46 -2.22 14.15
CA VAL A 37 -9.90 -1.02 13.49
C VAL A 37 -9.35 -1.35 12.10
N GLN A 38 -8.66 -2.48 11.95
CA GLN A 38 -8.15 -2.94 10.65
C GLN A 38 -9.29 -3.18 9.65
N THR A 39 -10.39 -3.82 10.09
CA THR A 39 -11.54 -4.16 9.23
C THR A 39 -12.31 -2.91 8.81
N GLU A 40 -12.47 -1.94 9.72
CA GLU A 40 -13.05 -0.63 9.42
C GLU A 40 -12.22 0.11 8.36
N GLN A 41 -10.90 0.17 8.54
CA GLN A 41 -9.97 0.78 7.58
C GLN A 41 -10.01 0.09 6.20
N PHE A 42 -10.12 -1.24 6.14
CA PHE A 42 -10.28 -1.95 4.88
C PHE A 42 -11.56 -1.55 4.14
N THR A 43 -12.66 -1.37 4.88
CA THR A 43 -13.96 -0.97 4.30
C THR A 43 -13.89 0.46 3.75
N GLU A 44 -13.24 1.38 4.48
CA GLU A 44 -13.00 2.74 4.00
C GLU A 44 -12.14 2.76 2.74
N LEU A 45 -11.04 2.01 2.72
CA LEU A 45 -10.15 1.91 1.55
C LEU A 45 -10.88 1.33 0.33
N PHE A 46 -11.75 0.34 0.52
CA PHE A 46 -12.53 -0.23 -0.56
C PHE A 46 -13.53 0.79 -1.16
N LYS A 47 -14.17 1.61 -0.32
CA LYS A 47 -15.01 2.73 -0.79
C LYS A 47 -14.19 3.74 -1.59
N VAL A 48 -13.02 4.13 -1.09
CA VAL A 48 -12.12 5.07 -1.79
C VAL A 48 -11.66 4.51 -3.12
N MET A 49 -11.33 3.21 -3.18
CA MET A 49 -10.93 2.55 -4.42
C MET A 49 -12.03 2.60 -5.50
N LEU A 50 -13.28 2.33 -5.13
CA LEU A 50 -14.43 2.43 -6.05
C LEU A 50 -14.63 3.87 -6.55
N VAL A 51 -14.59 4.85 -5.66
CA VAL A 51 -14.71 6.27 -6.03
C VAL A 51 -13.57 6.69 -6.95
N SER A 52 -12.34 6.27 -6.65
CA SER A 52 -11.14 6.58 -7.44
C SER A 52 -11.25 6.05 -8.87
N ILE A 53 -11.69 4.80 -9.06
CA ILE A 53 -11.90 4.23 -10.40
C ILE A 53 -12.95 5.05 -11.18
N GLY A 54 -14.02 5.49 -10.51
CA GLY A 54 -15.03 6.36 -11.11
C GLY A 54 -14.47 7.71 -11.57
N VAL A 55 -13.65 8.37 -10.73
CA VAL A 55 -13.00 9.65 -11.06
C VAL A 55 -12.02 9.48 -12.22
N VAL A 56 -11.22 8.41 -12.21
CA VAL A 56 -10.29 8.10 -13.32
C VAL A 56 -11.04 7.92 -14.63
N TYR A 57 -12.15 7.16 -14.62
CA TYR A 57 -13.00 6.98 -15.79
C TYR A 57 -13.54 8.32 -16.32
N LEU A 58 -14.01 9.20 -15.43
CA LEU A 58 -14.53 10.51 -15.79
C LEU A 58 -13.45 11.38 -16.47
N ILE A 59 -12.23 11.40 -15.92
CA ILE A 59 -11.09 12.11 -16.53
C ILE A 59 -10.77 11.51 -17.91
N MET A 60 -10.77 10.18 -18.07
CA MET A 60 -10.50 9.53 -19.35
C MET A 60 -11.51 9.91 -20.44
N VAL A 61 -12.79 9.94 -20.09
CA VAL A 61 -13.85 10.32 -21.02
C VAL A 61 -13.68 11.79 -21.45
N MET A 62 -13.32 12.68 -20.51
CA MET A 62 -13.03 14.08 -20.81
C MET A 62 -11.81 14.25 -21.73
N THR A 63 -10.74 13.50 -21.50
CA THR A 63 -9.51 13.57 -22.29
C THR A 63 -9.73 13.08 -23.72
N PHE A 64 -10.29 11.87 -23.90
CA PHE A 64 -10.31 11.22 -25.21
C PHE A 64 -11.53 11.57 -26.05
N LYS A 65 -12.58 12.15 -25.46
CA LYS A 65 -13.91 12.40 -26.09
C LYS A 65 -14.49 11.19 -26.82
N THR A 66 -14.01 9.99 -26.50
CA THR A 66 -14.37 8.72 -27.14
C THR A 66 -14.47 7.66 -26.05
N LEU A 67 -15.49 6.80 -26.12
CA LEU A 67 -15.77 5.81 -25.08
C LEU A 67 -14.95 4.52 -25.20
N ARG A 68 -14.37 4.25 -26.39
CA ARG A 68 -13.64 3.00 -26.67
C ARG A 68 -12.26 2.96 -26.01
N ALA A 69 -11.53 4.07 -26.04
CA ALA A 69 -10.20 4.18 -25.43
C ALA A 69 -10.21 3.96 -23.91
N PRO A 70 -11.10 4.61 -23.12
CA PRO A 70 -11.23 4.36 -21.69
C PRO A 70 -11.64 2.92 -21.35
N LEU A 71 -12.49 2.29 -22.16
CA LEU A 71 -12.91 0.90 -21.94
C LEU A 71 -11.74 -0.08 -22.05
N ALA A 72 -10.83 0.14 -23.00
CA ALA A 72 -9.63 -0.69 -23.13
C ALA A 72 -8.76 -0.61 -21.86
N ILE A 73 -8.64 0.58 -21.25
CA ILE A 73 -7.91 0.78 -19.98
C ILE A 73 -8.66 0.11 -18.82
N LEU A 74 -10.00 0.15 -18.80
CA LEU A 74 -10.76 -0.47 -17.72
C LEU A 74 -10.60 -1.99 -17.67
N VAL A 75 -10.35 -2.63 -18.81
CA VAL A 75 -10.06 -4.08 -18.91
C VAL A 75 -8.65 -4.43 -18.41
N THR A 76 -7.69 -3.51 -18.48
CA THR A 76 -6.34 -3.78 -17.96
C THR A 76 -6.28 -3.70 -16.43
N LEU A 77 -7.19 -2.97 -15.78
CA LEU A 77 -7.28 -2.87 -14.31
C LEU A 77 -7.49 -4.22 -13.61
N PRO A 78 -8.53 -5.03 -13.93
CA PRO A 78 -8.70 -6.35 -13.31
C PRO A 78 -7.55 -7.31 -13.67
N LEU A 79 -6.94 -7.17 -14.84
CA LEU A 79 -5.76 -7.96 -15.18
C LEU A 79 -4.57 -7.60 -14.29
N ALA A 80 -4.39 -6.30 -14.00
CA ALA A 80 -3.33 -5.79 -13.14
C ALA A 80 -3.53 -6.21 -11.68
N THR A 81 -4.78 -6.24 -11.16
CA THR A 81 -5.05 -6.71 -9.80
C THR A 81 -4.81 -8.21 -9.65
N ILE A 82 -5.13 -9.03 -10.65
CA ILE A 82 -4.77 -10.46 -10.66
C ILE A 82 -3.25 -10.63 -10.58
N GLY A 83 -2.49 -9.84 -11.35
CA GLY A 83 -1.03 -9.83 -11.28
C GLY A 83 -0.48 -9.41 -9.91
N ALA A 84 -1.08 -8.39 -9.28
CA ALA A 84 -0.70 -7.93 -7.96
C ALA A 84 -0.96 -8.98 -6.86
N VAL A 85 -2.14 -9.62 -6.88
CA VAL A 85 -2.49 -10.70 -5.95
C VAL A 85 -1.60 -11.92 -6.19
N GLY A 86 -1.34 -12.27 -7.45
CA GLY A 86 -0.42 -13.35 -7.81
C GLY A 86 1.01 -13.09 -7.32
N GLY A 87 1.51 -11.86 -7.46
CA GLY A 87 2.81 -11.44 -6.93
C GLY A 87 2.88 -11.55 -5.41
N LEU A 88 1.82 -11.15 -4.71
CA LEU A 88 1.76 -11.25 -3.25
C LEU A 88 1.70 -12.72 -2.78
N PHE A 89 1.00 -13.57 -3.53
CA PHE A 89 0.95 -15.00 -3.29
C PHE A 89 2.32 -15.66 -3.46
N LEU A 90 3.06 -15.30 -4.51
CA LEU A 90 4.46 -15.75 -4.70
C LEU A 90 5.39 -15.25 -3.58
N ALA A 91 5.18 -14.02 -3.10
CA ALA A 91 5.91 -13.45 -1.98
C ALA A 91 5.51 -14.05 -0.60
N GLN A 92 4.47 -14.89 -0.55
CA GLN A 92 3.94 -15.49 0.69
C GLN A 92 3.60 -14.44 1.76
N MET A 93 3.10 -13.28 1.32
CA MET A 93 2.67 -12.19 2.21
C MET A 93 1.14 -12.16 2.32
N SER A 94 0.65 -11.78 3.50
CA SER A 94 -0.79 -11.55 3.71
C SER A 94 -1.23 -10.25 3.05
N ILE A 95 -2.48 -10.20 2.60
CA ILE A 95 -3.11 -8.94 2.17
C ILE A 95 -3.40 -8.12 3.42
N ASP A 96 -2.65 -7.04 3.61
CA ASP A 96 -2.87 -6.04 4.65
C ASP A 96 -3.23 -4.67 4.04
N ILE A 97 -3.39 -3.64 4.87
CA ILE A 97 -3.64 -2.27 4.40
C ILE A 97 -2.50 -1.76 3.50
N GLY A 98 -1.25 -2.12 3.79
CA GLY A 98 -0.10 -1.75 2.96
C GLY A 98 -0.19 -2.33 1.55
N ALA A 99 -0.63 -3.59 1.42
CA ALA A 99 -0.88 -4.22 0.12
C ALA A 99 -1.99 -3.51 -0.67
N MET A 100 -3.04 -3.01 0.00
CA MET A 100 -4.10 -2.21 -0.63
C MET A 100 -3.63 -0.84 -1.09
N ILE A 101 -2.78 -0.16 -0.30
CA ILE A 101 -2.14 1.10 -0.73
C ILE A 101 -1.26 0.85 -1.95
N GLY A 102 -0.50 -0.25 -1.97
CA GLY A 102 0.29 -0.67 -3.13
C GLY A 102 -0.58 -0.90 -4.37
N ALA A 103 -1.75 -1.53 -4.21
CA ALA A 103 -2.69 -1.73 -5.31
C ALA A 103 -3.22 -0.39 -5.86
N LEU A 104 -3.49 0.60 -5.00
CA LEU A 104 -3.90 1.95 -5.43
C LEU A 104 -2.81 2.64 -6.25
N VAL A 105 -1.55 2.58 -5.81
CA VAL A 105 -0.41 3.14 -6.56
C VAL A 105 -0.23 2.44 -7.90
N LEU A 106 -0.36 1.11 -7.92
CA LEU A 106 -0.24 0.29 -9.12
C LEU A 106 -1.29 0.67 -10.18
N ILE A 107 -2.54 0.92 -9.76
CA ILE A 107 -3.60 1.44 -10.64
C ILE A 107 -3.15 2.76 -11.29
N GLY A 108 -2.59 3.69 -10.52
CA GLY A 108 -2.13 4.99 -11.04
C GLY A 108 -1.00 4.85 -12.08
N ILE A 109 -0.02 3.97 -11.83
CA ILE A 109 1.08 3.72 -12.76
C ILE A 109 0.57 3.13 -14.08
N VAL A 110 -0.30 2.10 -14.00
CA VAL A 110 -0.87 1.44 -15.18
C VAL A 110 -1.69 2.43 -16.01
N VAL A 111 -2.53 3.22 -15.36
CA VAL A 111 -3.39 4.22 -16.02
C VAL A 111 -2.53 5.30 -16.69
N THR A 112 -1.53 5.85 -16.00
CA THR A 112 -0.64 6.88 -16.58
C THR A 112 0.06 6.37 -17.84
N ASN A 113 0.58 5.15 -17.80
CA ASN A 113 1.21 4.53 -18.97
C ASN A 113 0.22 4.32 -20.12
N ALA A 114 -1.01 3.90 -19.81
CA ALA A 114 -2.06 3.67 -20.80
C ALA A 114 -2.65 4.96 -21.41
N ILE A 115 -2.65 6.07 -20.66
CA ILE A 115 -3.08 7.38 -21.18
C ILE A 115 -2.09 7.88 -22.21
N VAL A 116 -0.81 8.03 -21.82
CA VAL A 116 0.23 8.54 -22.72
C VAL A 116 0.33 7.63 -23.94
N LEU A 117 0.21 6.31 -23.72
CA LEU A 117 -0.46 5.33 -24.59
C LEU A 117 -1.19 5.82 -25.83
N ILE A 118 -2.49 5.87 -25.61
CA ILE A 118 -3.51 6.16 -26.57
C ILE A 118 -3.39 7.60 -27.06
N ASP A 119 -2.96 8.54 -26.20
CA ASP A 119 -2.81 9.94 -26.55
C ASP A 119 -1.78 10.15 -27.67
N ARG A 120 -0.59 9.56 -27.55
CA ARG A 120 0.42 9.61 -28.63
C ARG A 120 0.00 8.86 -29.89
N VAL A 121 -0.68 7.72 -29.76
CA VAL A 121 -1.16 6.99 -30.94
C VAL A 121 -2.18 7.84 -31.69
N LYS A 122 -3.11 8.47 -30.98
CA LYS A 122 -4.13 9.35 -31.55
C LYS A 122 -3.52 10.60 -32.18
N GLN A 123 -2.49 11.18 -31.57
CA GLN A 123 -1.76 12.31 -32.15
C GLN A 123 -0.98 11.92 -33.42
N ASN A 124 -0.38 10.73 -33.44
CA ASN A 124 0.39 10.25 -34.59
C ASN A 124 -0.50 9.73 -35.75
N GLU A 125 -1.75 9.33 -35.48
CA GLU A 125 -2.74 8.93 -36.49
C GLU A 125 -3.08 10.07 -37.46
N GLU A 126 -2.90 11.34 -37.04
CA GLU A 126 -3.13 12.51 -37.91
C GLU A 126 -2.08 12.65 -39.02
N HIS A 127 -0.94 11.99 -38.90
CA HIS A 127 0.22 12.20 -39.78
C HIS A 127 0.85 10.90 -40.33
N MET A 128 0.49 9.73 -39.78
CA MET A 128 1.10 8.44 -40.10
C MET A 128 0.10 7.28 -40.02
N GLU A 129 0.42 6.17 -40.67
CA GLU A 129 -0.32 4.91 -40.53
C GLU A 129 -0.32 4.39 -39.08
N ILE A 130 -1.43 3.79 -38.65
CA ILE A 130 -1.65 3.31 -37.27
C ILE A 130 -0.52 2.37 -36.79
N ARG A 131 0.03 1.53 -37.69
CA ARG A 131 1.10 0.58 -37.33
C ARG A 131 2.41 1.27 -37.00
N GLU A 132 2.78 2.29 -37.77
CA GLU A 132 3.99 3.07 -37.54
C GLU A 132 3.83 3.98 -36.31
N ALA A 133 2.64 4.58 -36.15
CA ALA A 133 2.27 5.35 -34.96
C ALA A 133 2.42 4.53 -33.66
N LEU A 134 2.05 3.25 -33.68
CA LEU A 134 2.18 2.36 -32.51
C LEU A 134 3.64 2.07 -32.15
N LEU A 135 4.49 1.83 -33.16
CA LEU A 135 5.92 1.54 -32.96
C LEU A 135 6.67 2.76 -32.41
N GLU A 136 6.41 3.94 -32.97
CA GLU A 136 7.02 5.18 -32.49
C GLU A 136 6.57 5.51 -31.06
N ALA A 137 5.26 5.43 -30.81
CA ALA A 137 4.69 5.69 -29.49
C ALA A 137 5.20 4.70 -28.42
N GLY A 138 5.45 3.44 -28.79
CA GLY A 138 6.07 2.44 -27.91
C GLY A 138 7.52 2.79 -27.55
N SER A 139 8.33 3.13 -28.57
CA SER A 139 9.74 3.54 -28.42
C SER A 139 9.91 4.73 -27.47
N THR A 140 9.06 5.77 -27.61
CA THR A 140 9.20 6.99 -26.79
C THR A 140 8.93 6.73 -25.30
N ARG A 141 8.17 5.70 -24.94
CA ARG A 141 7.82 5.37 -23.54
C ARG A 141 8.77 4.42 -22.85
N MET A 142 9.47 3.59 -23.62
CA MET A 142 10.45 2.67 -23.04
C MET A 142 11.53 3.43 -22.25
N ARG A 143 11.90 4.64 -22.69
CA ARG A 143 12.88 5.48 -21.99
C ARG A 143 12.42 5.90 -20.58
N PRO A 144 11.25 6.54 -20.39
CA PRO A 144 10.70 6.83 -19.06
C PRO A 144 10.48 5.60 -18.17
N ILE A 145 9.93 4.50 -18.71
CA ILE A 145 9.65 3.29 -17.91
C ILE A 145 10.95 2.68 -17.39
N LEU A 146 11.97 2.56 -18.24
CA LEU A 146 13.28 2.08 -17.83
C LEU A 146 13.94 3.03 -16.82
N MET A 147 13.81 4.35 -17.00
CA MET A 147 14.34 5.33 -16.04
C MET A 147 13.71 5.17 -14.66
N THR A 148 12.39 5.01 -14.57
CA THR A 148 11.70 4.78 -13.29
C THR A 148 12.06 3.44 -12.66
N ALA A 149 12.11 2.35 -13.44
CA ALA A 149 12.47 1.04 -12.94
C ALA A 149 13.92 1.00 -12.42
N ILE A 150 14.86 1.57 -13.16
CA ILE A 150 16.27 1.67 -12.74
C ILE A 150 16.37 2.57 -11.50
N ALA A 151 15.67 3.71 -11.48
CA ALA A 151 15.65 4.61 -10.33
C ALA A 151 15.13 3.90 -9.08
N THR A 152 14.02 3.15 -9.15
CA THR A 152 13.49 2.39 -8.01
C THR A 152 14.48 1.32 -7.55
N ILE A 153 15.12 0.59 -8.46
CA ILE A 153 16.11 -0.44 -8.11
C ILE A 153 17.35 0.17 -7.43
N CYS A 154 17.86 1.29 -7.96
CA CYS A 154 19.03 1.97 -7.41
C CYS A 154 18.73 2.75 -6.12
N TYR A 155 17.53 3.34 -6.02
CA TYR A 155 17.14 4.21 -4.91
C TYR A 155 16.62 3.45 -3.71
N ASP A 156 16.06 2.24 -3.84
CA ASP A 156 15.46 1.52 -2.72
C ASP A 156 16.53 0.69 -1.95
N PRO A 157 17.23 1.25 -0.93
CA PRO A 157 18.25 0.53 -0.16
C PRO A 157 17.64 -0.66 0.62
N ALA A 158 16.32 -0.74 0.68
CA ALA A 158 15.60 -1.80 1.35
C ALA A 158 15.83 -3.18 0.72
N THR A 159 16.08 -3.28 -0.61
CA THR A 159 16.39 -4.58 -1.23
C THR A 159 17.77 -5.11 -0.83
N LEU A 160 18.76 -4.24 -0.58
CA LEU A 160 20.04 -4.61 0.02
C LEU A 160 19.90 -4.98 1.51
N CYS A 161 18.95 -4.36 2.21
CA CYS A 161 18.70 -4.63 3.62
C CYS A 161 17.77 -5.85 3.87
N LYS A 162 16.99 -6.29 2.87
CA LYS A 162 15.99 -7.38 3.04
C LYS A 162 16.56 -8.80 3.04
N ARG A 163 17.88 -8.97 3.07
CA ARG A 163 18.51 -10.22 3.51
C ARG A 163 18.92 -10.20 4.99
N SER A 164 18.30 -9.35 5.79
CA SER A 164 18.46 -9.34 7.25
C SER A 164 17.11 -9.22 7.97
N ASN A 165 16.19 -10.16 7.72
CA ASN A 165 15.02 -10.36 8.59
C ASN A 165 14.95 -11.79 9.09
N GLY A 166 15.94 -12.09 9.92
CA GLY A 166 15.93 -13.16 10.90
C GLY A 166 16.41 -12.62 12.24
N LYS A 167 15.77 -11.55 12.76
CA LYS A 167 15.69 -11.16 14.19
C LYS A 167 14.99 -9.80 14.34
N PRO A 168 14.02 -9.64 15.28
CA PRO A 168 13.38 -8.37 15.53
C PRO A 168 14.34 -7.44 16.29
N SER A 169 14.71 -6.33 15.67
CA SER A 169 15.48 -5.26 16.31
C SER A 169 14.55 -4.33 17.11
N VAL A 170 13.96 -4.87 18.18
CA VAL A 170 13.22 -4.11 19.20
C VAL A 170 13.96 -4.33 20.51
N LYS A 171 15.03 -3.56 20.78
CA LYS A 171 15.63 -3.43 22.12
C LYS A 171 16.72 -2.35 22.31
N ARG A 172 16.84 -1.32 21.45
CA ARG A 172 17.94 -0.33 21.57
C ARG A 172 17.60 1.17 21.59
N THR A 173 16.33 1.57 21.69
CA THR A 173 15.99 3.02 21.71
C THR A 173 15.36 3.52 23.00
N SER A 174 14.75 2.66 23.83
CA SER A 174 14.12 3.11 25.07
C SER A 174 15.10 3.29 26.25
N SER A 175 16.19 2.54 26.33
CA SER A 175 17.12 2.63 27.47
C SER A 175 18.10 3.79 27.37
N SER A 176 18.43 4.25 26.16
CA SER A 176 19.37 5.37 25.96
C SER A 176 18.71 6.74 26.12
N CYS A 177 17.39 6.86 25.91
CA CYS A 177 16.64 8.10 26.14
C CYS A 177 16.28 8.24 27.63
N TYR A 178 15.86 7.14 28.28
CA TYR A 178 15.58 7.12 29.72
C TYR A 178 16.83 7.40 30.57
N ARG A 179 18.00 6.88 30.16
CA ARG A 179 19.28 7.16 30.85
C ARG A 179 19.75 8.62 30.67
N ARG A 180 19.30 9.31 29.62
CA ARG A 180 19.65 10.71 29.36
C ARG A 180 18.74 11.69 30.11
N LEU A 181 17.45 11.35 30.27
CA LEU A 181 16.50 12.10 31.10
C LEU A 181 16.84 12.03 32.59
N ASN A 182 17.27 10.87 33.10
CA ASN A 182 17.64 10.73 34.52
C ASN A 182 18.93 11.50 34.89
N HIS A 183 19.80 11.79 33.92
CA HIS A 183 21.00 12.61 34.14
C HIS A 183 20.69 14.11 34.22
N SER A 184 19.64 14.58 33.53
CA SER A 184 19.22 15.99 33.54
C SER A 184 18.53 16.41 34.84
N HIS A 185 17.94 15.47 35.59
CA HIS A 185 17.32 15.75 36.88
C HIS A 185 18.31 15.81 38.05
N ARG A 186 19.50 15.18 37.94
CA ARG A 186 20.55 15.31 38.96
C ARG A 186 21.24 16.67 38.93
N THR A 187 21.53 17.21 37.74
CA THR A 187 22.26 18.48 37.61
C THR A 187 21.44 19.71 37.99
N ASN A 188 20.10 19.61 38.02
CA ASN A 188 19.22 20.72 38.39
C ASN A 188 18.94 20.77 39.90
N SER A 189 19.15 19.66 40.63
CA SER A 189 18.98 19.64 42.09
C SER A 189 20.14 20.30 42.84
N ASP A 190 21.34 20.34 42.24
CA ASP A 190 22.52 20.96 42.84
C ASP A 190 22.54 22.50 42.72
N TYR A 191 21.76 23.08 41.80
CA TYR A 191 21.68 24.54 41.61
C TYR A 191 20.82 25.25 42.67
N HIS A 192 19.87 24.55 43.29
CA HIS A 192 18.98 25.14 44.29
C HIS A 192 19.52 25.06 45.72
N SER A 193 20.55 24.24 45.99
CA SER A 193 21.12 24.09 47.34
C SER A 193 22.27 25.04 47.65
N ASN A 194 22.83 25.76 46.66
CA ASN A 194 23.95 26.71 46.83
C ASN A 194 23.48 28.19 46.84
N ARG A 195 22.20 28.44 47.09
CA ARG A 195 21.58 29.77 47.08
C ARG A 195 20.80 30.09 48.36
N LEU A 196 21.13 29.42 49.46
CA LEU A 196 20.73 29.75 50.84
C LEU A 196 21.97 29.77 51.72
#